data_AF-A0A5M6IBM5-F1
#
_entry.id   AF-A0A5M6IBM5-F1
#
_cell.length_a   1.000
_cell.length_b   1.000
_cell.length_c   1.000
_cell.angle_alpha   90.00
_cell.angle_beta   90.00
_cell.angle_gamma   90.00
#
_symmetry.space_group_name_H-M   'P 1'
#
loop_
_entity.id
_entity.type
_entity.pdbx_description
1 polymer ?
#
loop_
_entity_poly.entity_id
_entity_poly.type
_entity_poly.pdbx_seq_one_letter_code
_entity_poly.pdbx_strand_id
1 'polypeptide(L)'
;MMFQTQLARRLCAALPSAALLLCLAAAGPTWAASLPVEDPAAAYAQCMALTRERPRDAFGAAVAWEGLGGGEAARHCAAVALFELGEYDEAAHRLETLAQESRQPLPLRLDLLAQAGAGWLRGGHPGRAEAVLDTAIGLAERRGDGVPSVLPGLLIDRATARADQGRDLDAARDLDRALDLQPGSVEALTLRASALRRTGSLAAARADAEAALARDPAHAGALLELGNIERLSGAADSARAAWMRLLAVAPDGPEAAAARDNLARLDVGESN
;
A
#
# COMPACT_ATOMS: atom_id res chain seq x y z
N MET A 1 23.96 -10.87 -65.95
CA MET A 1 23.64 -10.47 -67.34
C MET A 1 22.13 -10.30 -67.41
N MET A 2 21.48 -9.20 -67.78
CA MET A 2 21.76 -7.86 -68.31
C MET A 2 20.54 -7.01 -67.88
N PHE A 3 20.67 -5.87 -67.19
CA PHE A 3 20.93 -4.51 -67.70
C PHE A 3 19.80 -3.87 -68.55
N GLN A 4 19.44 -2.64 -68.14
CA GLN A 4 18.86 -1.49 -68.89
C GLN A 4 17.33 -1.37 -68.81
N THR A 5 16.65 -0.42 -68.13
CA THR A 5 16.75 1.06 -67.94
C THR A 5 16.92 1.87 -69.22
N GLN A 6 15.83 2.49 -69.73
CA GLN A 6 15.69 3.81 -70.38
C GLN A 6 14.19 3.99 -70.73
N LEU A 7 13.51 5.14 -70.70
CA LEU A 7 13.85 6.51 -70.33
C LEU A 7 12.54 7.25 -69.96
N ALA A 8 12.68 8.24 -69.10
CA ALA A 8 11.65 9.17 -68.67
C ALA A 8 11.23 10.18 -69.77
N ARG A 9 10.11 10.85 -69.46
CA ARG A 9 9.61 12.17 -69.91
C ARG A 9 8.70 12.19 -71.14
N ARG A 10 7.43 12.50 -70.86
CA ARG A 10 6.79 13.72 -71.39
C ARG A 10 5.54 14.13 -70.57
N LEU A 11 5.66 15.31 -69.96
CA LEU A 11 4.65 16.35 -69.77
C LEU A 11 3.60 16.19 -68.66
N CYS A 12 3.80 17.02 -67.62
CA CYS A 12 2.77 17.58 -66.75
C CYS A 12 1.55 18.08 -67.56
N ALA A 13 0.36 17.63 -67.18
CA ALA A 13 -0.85 18.45 -67.22
C ALA A 13 -1.92 17.85 -66.30
N ALA A 14 -2.42 18.70 -65.39
CA ALA A 14 -3.71 18.64 -64.71
C ALA A 14 -3.98 17.50 -63.70
N LEU A 15 -3.86 17.87 -62.41
CA LEU A 15 -4.68 17.29 -61.33
C LEU A 15 -6.17 17.58 -61.58
N PRO A 16 -7.08 16.71 -61.09
CA PRO A 16 -7.75 17.08 -59.85
C PRO A 16 -7.87 15.95 -58.82
N SER A 17 -7.46 16.28 -57.60
CA SER A 17 -8.13 16.03 -56.32
C SER A 17 -9.13 14.86 -56.21
N ALA A 18 -8.67 13.71 -55.71
CA ALA A 18 -9.51 12.80 -54.92
C ALA A 18 -8.63 11.78 -54.16
N ALA A 19 -7.93 12.23 -53.13
CA ALA A 19 -7.36 11.35 -52.11
C ALA A 19 -8.17 11.55 -50.82
N LEU A 20 -9.28 10.82 -50.69
CA LEU A 20 -10.04 10.74 -49.44
C LEU A 20 -9.44 9.60 -48.61
N LEU A 21 -8.33 9.87 -47.92
CA LEU A 21 -7.85 9.00 -46.84
C LEU A 21 -8.82 9.16 -45.66
N LEU A 22 -9.69 8.17 -45.50
CA LEU A 22 -10.58 8.06 -44.35
C LEU A 22 -9.74 7.71 -43.11
N CYS A 23 -9.20 8.72 -42.43
CA CYS A 23 -8.73 8.56 -41.06
C CYS A 23 -9.96 8.28 -40.18
N LEU A 24 -10.25 7.02 -39.92
CA LEU A 24 -11.06 6.61 -38.78
C LEU A 24 -10.30 7.00 -37.51
N ALA A 25 -10.47 8.25 -37.09
CA ALA A 25 -10.20 8.63 -35.71
C ALA A 25 -11.19 7.82 -34.85
N ALA A 26 -10.70 6.77 -34.22
CA ALA A 26 -11.38 6.20 -33.08
C ALA A 26 -11.38 7.27 -31.99
N ALA A 27 -12.40 8.13 -32.02
CA ALA A 27 -12.80 8.91 -30.86
C ALA A 27 -13.34 7.90 -29.85
N GLY A 28 -12.40 7.23 -29.16
CA GLY A 28 -12.70 6.62 -27.88
C GLY A 28 -13.39 7.70 -27.03
N PRO A 29 -14.42 7.37 -26.26
CA PRO A 29 -15.18 8.40 -25.59
C PRO A 29 -14.28 9.24 -24.67
N THR A 30 -13.98 10.49 -25.03
CA THR A 30 -13.23 11.45 -24.23
C THR A 30 -14.17 12.18 -23.28
N TRP A 31 -14.64 11.48 -22.26
CA TRP A 31 -15.32 12.10 -21.13
C TRP A 31 -14.39 11.82 -19.96
N ALA A 32 -13.50 12.79 -19.72
CA ALA A 32 -12.91 12.93 -18.40
C ALA A 32 -14.08 12.85 -17.40
N ALA A 33 -14.00 11.95 -16.43
CA ALA A 33 -15.09 11.72 -15.50
C ALA A 33 -15.44 13.06 -14.82
N SER A 34 -16.62 13.61 -15.13
CA SER A 34 -17.10 14.84 -14.50
C SER A 34 -17.70 14.48 -13.15
N LEU A 35 -17.10 14.99 -12.07
CA LEU A 35 -17.67 14.88 -10.73
C LEU A 35 -18.87 15.83 -10.59
N PRO A 36 -19.92 15.49 -9.81
CA PRO A 36 -21.03 16.38 -9.50
C PRO A 36 -20.59 17.43 -8.49
N VAL A 37 -19.76 18.39 -8.91
CA VAL A 37 -19.08 19.35 -8.02
C VAL A 37 -20.04 20.26 -7.25
N GLU A 38 -21.28 20.37 -7.70
CA GLU A 38 -22.36 21.09 -7.01
C GLU A 38 -22.83 20.36 -5.74
N ASP A 39 -22.57 19.06 -5.62
CA ASP A 39 -22.79 18.24 -4.43
C ASP A 39 -21.44 17.68 -3.94
N PRO A 40 -20.76 18.35 -2.99
CA PRO A 40 -19.44 17.94 -2.51
C PRO A 40 -19.39 16.51 -1.95
N ALA A 41 -20.48 16.03 -1.35
CA ALA A 41 -20.52 14.69 -0.78
C ALA A 41 -20.60 13.63 -1.90
N ALA A 42 -21.46 13.87 -2.90
CA ALA A 42 -21.53 13.01 -4.09
C ALA A 42 -20.24 13.05 -4.91
N ALA A 43 -19.63 14.24 -5.06
CA ALA A 43 -18.35 14.42 -5.74
C ALA A 43 -17.24 13.62 -5.04
N TYR A 44 -17.14 13.73 -3.72
CA TYR A 44 -16.17 12.96 -2.94
C TYR A 44 -16.38 11.45 -3.09
N ALA A 45 -17.62 10.97 -2.90
CA ALA A 45 -17.94 9.55 -3.00
C ALA A 45 -17.62 8.98 -4.40
N GLN A 46 -17.95 9.71 -5.47
CA GLN A 46 -17.63 9.30 -6.83
C GLN A 46 -16.12 9.34 -7.09
N CYS A 47 -15.42 10.37 -6.61
CA CYS A 47 -13.98 10.49 -6.75
C CYS A 47 -13.25 9.31 -6.08
N MET A 48 -13.63 8.97 -4.85
CA MET A 48 -13.09 7.82 -4.11
C MET A 48 -13.44 6.47 -4.73
N ALA A 49 -14.57 6.37 -5.45
CA ALA A 49 -14.86 5.17 -6.23
C ALA A 49 -13.91 5.05 -7.43
N LEU A 50 -13.64 6.16 -8.12
CA LEU A 50 -12.74 6.20 -9.28
C LEU A 50 -11.30 5.86 -8.93
N THR A 51 -10.80 6.14 -7.72
CA THR A 51 -9.40 5.87 -7.35
C THR A 51 -9.04 4.40 -7.52
N ARG A 52 -9.96 3.48 -7.20
CA ARG A 52 -9.71 2.02 -7.31
C ARG A 52 -9.81 1.48 -8.73
N GLU A 53 -10.65 2.09 -9.57
CA GLU A 53 -10.94 1.57 -10.92
C GLU A 53 -10.09 2.24 -12.00
N ARG A 54 -9.94 3.56 -11.90
CA ARG A 54 -9.31 4.43 -12.89
C ARG A 54 -8.55 5.55 -12.16
N PRO A 55 -7.47 5.23 -11.41
CA PRO A 55 -6.80 6.19 -10.55
C PRO A 55 -6.26 7.43 -11.30
N ARG A 56 -5.83 7.28 -12.56
CA ARG A 56 -5.42 8.43 -13.38
C ARG A 56 -6.57 9.39 -13.67
N ASP A 57 -7.75 8.87 -14.00
CA ASP A 57 -8.95 9.69 -14.23
C ASP A 57 -9.40 10.34 -12.93
N ALA A 58 -9.35 9.60 -11.82
CA ALA A 58 -9.66 10.11 -10.48
C ALA A 58 -8.77 11.30 -10.11
N PHE A 59 -7.45 11.19 -10.34
CA PHE A 59 -6.51 12.27 -10.08
C PHE A 59 -6.83 13.52 -10.90
N GLY A 60 -7.05 13.36 -12.21
CA GLY A 60 -7.40 14.48 -13.08
C GLY A 60 -8.72 15.16 -12.67
N ALA A 61 -9.74 14.36 -12.34
CA ALA A 61 -11.02 14.86 -11.87
C ALA A 61 -10.91 15.57 -10.51
N ALA A 62 -10.12 15.03 -9.58
CA ALA A 62 -9.87 15.62 -8.27
C ALA A 62 -9.16 16.97 -8.38
N VAL A 63 -8.13 17.09 -9.22
CA VAL A 63 -7.40 18.36 -9.46
C VAL A 63 -8.32 19.40 -10.10
N ALA A 64 -9.16 19.01 -11.06
CA ALA A 64 -10.16 19.91 -11.65
C ALA A 64 -11.18 20.39 -10.60
N TRP A 65 -11.68 19.47 -9.77
CA TRP A 65 -12.61 19.78 -8.69
C TRP A 65 -11.98 20.70 -7.63
N GLU A 66 -10.71 20.49 -7.27
CA GLU A 66 -9.96 21.37 -6.39
C GLU A 66 -9.91 22.81 -6.93
N GLY A 67 -9.60 22.97 -8.22
CA GLY A 67 -9.59 24.28 -8.90
C GLY A 67 -10.96 24.98 -8.95
N LEU A 68 -12.05 24.22 -8.85
CA LEU A 68 -13.43 24.72 -8.76
C LEU A 68 -13.90 24.96 -7.31
N GLY A 69 -13.01 24.83 -6.32
CA GLY A 69 -13.33 25.07 -4.91
C GLY A 69 -13.71 23.81 -4.12
N GLY A 70 -13.38 22.62 -4.60
CA GLY A 70 -13.66 21.34 -3.94
C GLY A 70 -12.96 21.10 -2.59
N GLY A 71 -12.04 21.99 -2.22
CA GLY A 71 -11.49 22.08 -0.86
C GLY A 71 -10.69 20.86 -0.41
N GLU A 72 -10.80 20.51 0.87
CA GLU A 72 -10.05 19.39 1.48
C GLU A 72 -10.43 18.02 0.89
N ALA A 73 -11.69 17.83 0.50
CA ALA A 73 -12.17 16.56 -0.05
C ALA A 73 -11.58 16.25 -1.44
N ALA A 74 -11.46 17.27 -2.30
CA ALA A 74 -10.79 17.14 -3.59
C ALA A 74 -9.30 16.83 -3.43
N ARG A 75 -8.62 17.56 -2.52
CA ARG A 75 -7.19 17.33 -2.21
C ARG A 75 -6.93 15.93 -1.66
N HIS A 76 -7.78 15.44 -0.77
CA HIS A 76 -7.68 14.08 -0.23
C HIS A 76 -7.87 13.04 -1.34
N CYS A 77 -8.91 13.18 -2.18
CA CYS A 77 -9.11 12.26 -3.31
C CYS A 77 -7.92 12.26 -4.28
N ALA A 78 -7.35 13.43 -4.59
CA ALA A 78 -6.16 13.52 -5.45
C ALA A 78 -4.97 12.75 -4.86
N ALA A 79 -4.74 12.86 -3.54
CA ALA A 79 -3.67 12.13 -2.88
C ALA A 79 -3.91 10.61 -2.86
N VAL A 80 -5.15 10.17 -2.61
CA VAL A 80 -5.50 8.73 -2.69
C VAL A 80 -5.36 8.20 -4.11
N ALA A 81 -5.75 8.98 -5.12
CA ALA A 81 -5.56 8.61 -6.52
C ALA A 81 -4.06 8.39 -6.85
N LEU A 82 -3.17 9.26 -6.36
CA LEU A 82 -1.72 9.09 -6.49
C LEU A 82 -1.21 7.83 -5.77
N PHE A 83 -1.74 7.55 -4.58
CA PHE A 83 -1.40 6.35 -3.84
C PHE A 83 -1.71 5.08 -4.64
N GLU A 84 -2.90 5.01 -5.27
CA GLU A 84 -3.30 3.89 -6.14
C GLU A 84 -2.49 3.83 -7.46
N LEU A 85 -1.85 4.92 -7.87
CA LEU A 85 -0.89 4.91 -8.98
C LEU A 85 0.50 4.41 -8.59
N GLY A 86 0.75 4.18 -7.30
CA GLY A 86 2.07 3.86 -6.78
C GLY A 86 2.99 5.09 -6.63
N GLU A 87 2.46 6.30 -6.80
CA GLU A 87 3.18 7.57 -6.59
C GLU A 87 3.19 7.92 -5.09
N TYR A 88 3.75 7.01 -4.29
CA TYR A 88 3.61 7.03 -2.83
C TYR A 88 4.22 8.27 -2.17
N ASP A 89 5.35 8.75 -2.67
CA ASP A 89 6.06 9.90 -2.11
C ASP A 89 5.24 11.19 -2.27
N GLU A 90 4.70 11.42 -3.46
CA GLU A 90 3.84 12.58 -3.75
C GLU A 90 2.51 12.49 -3.01
N ALA A 91 1.91 11.29 -2.97
CA ALA A 91 0.69 11.05 -2.20
C ALA A 91 0.89 11.37 -0.71
N ALA A 92 1.98 10.86 -0.11
CA ALA A 92 2.31 11.08 1.29
C ALA A 92 2.56 12.55 1.57
N HIS A 93 3.33 13.24 0.72
CA HIS A 93 3.59 14.67 0.87
C HIS A 93 2.29 15.49 0.87
N ARG A 94 1.39 15.24 -0.08
CA ARG A 94 0.09 15.92 -0.16
C ARG A 94 -0.78 15.69 1.07
N LEU A 95 -0.80 14.46 1.61
CA LEU A 95 -1.54 14.13 2.82
C LEU A 95 -0.98 14.82 4.06
N GLU A 96 0.35 14.93 4.18
CA GLU A 96 0.98 15.69 5.26
C GLU A 96 0.60 17.17 5.22
N THR A 97 0.73 17.80 4.04
CA THR A 97 0.35 19.21 3.85
C THR A 97 -1.13 19.41 4.17
N LEU A 98 -1.99 18.51 3.67
CA LEU A 98 -3.42 18.57 3.96
C LEU A 98 -3.71 18.44 5.46
N ALA A 99 -3.05 17.52 6.17
CA ALA A 99 -3.22 17.34 7.61
C ALA A 99 -2.79 18.59 8.43
N GLN A 100 -1.72 19.26 8.00
CA GLN A 100 -1.19 20.46 8.65
C GLN A 100 -2.11 21.68 8.46
N GLU A 101 -2.67 21.83 7.25
CA GLU A 101 -3.55 22.95 6.91
C GLU A 101 -5.01 22.74 7.30
N SER A 102 -5.43 21.49 7.48
CA SER A 102 -6.82 21.11 7.70
C SER A 102 -7.38 21.73 8.98
N ARG A 103 -8.60 22.27 8.86
CA ARG A 103 -9.38 22.78 10.00
C ARG A 103 -10.38 21.76 10.54
N GLN A 104 -10.30 20.53 10.06
CA GLN A 104 -11.22 19.46 10.41
C GLN A 104 -10.98 18.95 11.85
N PRO A 105 -11.97 18.24 12.43
CA PRO A 105 -11.81 17.61 13.74
C PRO A 105 -10.54 16.75 13.81
N LEU A 106 -9.94 16.68 15.00
CA LEU A 106 -8.67 15.96 15.22
C LEU A 106 -8.68 14.53 14.64
N PRO A 107 -9.72 13.69 14.81
CA PRO A 107 -9.72 12.34 14.24
C PRO A 107 -9.41 12.32 12.74
N LEU A 108 -10.03 13.18 11.95
CA LEU A 108 -9.77 13.24 10.51
C LEU A 108 -8.32 13.65 10.20
N ARG A 109 -7.78 14.60 10.96
CA ARG A 109 -6.37 15.01 10.79
C ARG A 109 -5.39 13.89 11.16
N LEU A 110 -5.73 13.05 12.14
CA LEU A 110 -4.97 11.86 12.47
C LEU A 110 -5.04 10.82 11.34
N ASP A 111 -6.22 10.62 10.74
CA ASP A 111 -6.39 9.70 9.61
C ASP A 111 -5.59 10.14 8.37
N LEU A 112 -5.48 11.46 8.13
CA LEU A 112 -4.62 12.00 7.08
C LEU A 112 -3.13 11.73 7.35
N LEU A 113 -2.67 11.91 8.59
CA LEU A 113 -1.29 11.59 8.98
C LEU A 113 -1.01 10.09 8.92
N ALA A 114 -1.98 9.24 9.29
CA ALA A 114 -1.87 7.79 9.16
C ALA A 114 -1.68 7.39 7.69
N GLN A 115 -2.52 7.90 6.78
CA GLN A 115 -2.38 7.65 5.35
C GLN A 115 -1.05 8.18 4.79
N ALA A 116 -0.57 9.33 5.28
CA ALA A 116 0.75 9.83 4.90
C ALA A 116 1.87 8.88 5.36
N GLY A 117 1.82 8.39 6.60
CA GLY A 117 2.77 7.39 7.12
C GLY A 117 2.77 6.11 6.28
N ALA A 118 1.58 5.61 5.92
CA ALA A 118 1.40 4.45 5.06
C ALA A 118 1.95 4.67 3.63
N GLY A 119 1.88 5.90 3.12
CA GLY A 119 2.50 6.31 1.86
C GLY A 119 4.02 6.28 1.96
N TRP A 120 4.60 6.90 2.98
CA TRP A 120 6.04 6.87 3.19
C TRP A 120 6.62 5.46 3.38
N LEU A 121 5.89 4.57 4.06
CA LEU A 121 6.27 3.15 4.17
C LEU A 121 6.33 2.48 2.80
N ARG A 122 5.28 2.62 1.99
CA ARG A 122 5.24 2.04 0.63
C ARG A 122 6.24 2.68 -0.33
N GLY A 123 6.58 3.95 -0.12
CA GLY A 123 7.66 4.64 -0.83
C GLY A 123 9.07 4.24 -0.39
N GLY A 124 9.21 3.42 0.66
CA GLY A 124 10.53 2.98 1.16
C GLY A 124 11.24 4.05 1.99
N HIS A 125 10.50 4.96 2.63
CA HIS A 125 11.02 6.05 3.47
C HIS A 125 10.62 5.87 4.95
N PRO A 126 11.08 4.80 5.62
CA PRO A 126 10.61 4.47 6.96
C PRO A 126 10.95 5.54 8.01
N GLY A 127 12.08 6.25 7.86
CA GLY A 127 12.43 7.36 8.75
C GLY A 127 11.46 8.55 8.66
N ARG A 128 10.94 8.84 7.44
CA ARG A 128 9.93 9.88 7.26
C ARG A 128 8.57 9.41 7.77
N ALA A 129 8.21 8.14 7.51
CA ALA A 129 7.00 7.53 8.07
C ALA A 129 6.98 7.64 9.60
N GLU A 130 8.07 7.26 10.28
CA GLU A 130 8.17 7.36 11.74
C GLU A 130 7.96 8.79 12.23
N ALA A 131 8.57 9.80 11.59
CA ALA A 131 8.41 11.20 12.00
C ALA A 131 6.96 11.71 11.90
N VAL A 132 6.24 11.32 10.84
CA VAL A 132 4.82 11.66 10.65
C VAL A 132 3.96 10.96 11.69
N LEU A 133 4.22 9.67 11.94
CA LEU A 133 3.46 8.87 12.90
C LEU A 133 3.73 9.31 14.35
N ASP A 134 4.95 9.72 14.68
CA ASP A 134 5.28 10.36 15.97
C ASP A 134 4.44 11.62 16.20
N THR A 135 4.27 12.44 15.15
CA THR A 135 3.43 13.63 15.21
C THR A 135 1.97 13.27 15.47
N ALA A 136 1.45 12.27 14.76
CA ALA A 136 0.07 11.79 14.92
C ALA A 136 -0.18 11.20 16.32
N ILE A 137 0.71 10.33 16.81
CA ILE A 137 0.63 9.72 18.14
C ILE A 137 0.71 10.80 19.22
N GLY A 138 1.64 11.74 19.10
CA GLY A 138 1.75 12.85 20.05
C GLY A 138 0.50 13.72 20.08
N LEU A 139 -0.17 13.94 18.94
CA LEU A 139 -1.46 14.64 18.88
C LEU A 139 -2.60 13.84 19.53
N ALA A 140 -2.63 12.52 19.32
CA ALA A 140 -3.62 11.61 19.86
C ALA A 140 -3.53 11.50 21.39
N GLU A 141 -2.31 11.43 21.94
CA GLU A 141 -2.07 11.22 23.38
C GLU A 141 -2.24 12.49 24.22
N ARG A 142 -2.15 13.68 23.63
CA ARG A 142 -2.32 14.95 24.36
C ARG A 142 -3.76 15.21 24.81
N ARG A 143 -4.77 14.49 24.30
CA ARG A 143 -6.18 14.74 24.65
C ARG A 143 -6.62 13.89 25.83
N GLY A 144 -7.18 14.54 26.85
CA GLY A 144 -7.76 13.91 28.03
C GLY A 144 -9.14 13.27 27.84
N ASP A 145 -9.61 13.15 26.59
CA ASP A 145 -10.95 12.67 26.25
C ASP A 145 -11.00 11.15 25.98
N GLY A 146 -10.04 10.42 26.52
CA GLY A 146 -9.85 8.99 26.27
C GLY A 146 -8.92 8.69 25.08
N VAL A 147 -8.53 7.43 24.94
CA VAL A 147 -7.60 7.00 23.89
C VAL A 147 -8.33 6.98 22.54
N PRO A 148 -7.86 7.72 21.51
CA PRO A 148 -8.49 7.70 20.20
C PRO A 148 -8.47 6.30 19.57
N SER A 149 -9.56 5.90 18.92
CA SER A 149 -9.68 4.58 18.26
C SER A 149 -8.66 4.36 17.13
N VAL A 150 -8.07 5.43 16.60
CA VAL A 150 -7.02 5.38 15.57
C VAL A 150 -5.63 5.08 16.14
N LEU A 151 -5.40 5.26 17.45
CA LEU A 151 -4.08 5.11 18.06
C LEU A 151 -3.45 3.71 17.87
N PRO A 152 -4.18 2.58 18.00
CA PRO A 152 -3.61 1.26 17.75
C PRO A 152 -3.04 1.13 16.33
N GLY A 153 -3.74 1.66 15.32
CA GLY A 153 -3.26 1.66 13.93
C GLY A 153 -1.98 2.49 13.75
N LEU A 154 -1.93 3.69 14.35
CA LEU A 154 -0.73 4.53 14.31
C LEU A 154 0.50 3.86 14.95
N LEU A 155 0.29 3.12 16.04
CA LEU A 155 1.34 2.35 16.70
C LEU A 155 1.84 1.20 15.83
N ILE A 156 0.93 0.48 15.15
CA ILE A 156 1.26 -0.59 14.20
C ILE A 156 2.07 -0.06 13.03
N ASP A 157 1.65 1.06 12.42
CA ASP A 157 2.38 1.68 11.31
C ASP A 157 3.78 2.15 11.77
N ARG A 158 3.90 2.71 12.97
CA ARG A 158 5.20 3.17 13.49
C ARG A 158 6.10 1.99 13.82
N ALA A 159 5.54 0.90 14.33
CA ALA A 159 6.27 -0.34 14.54
C ALA A 159 6.84 -0.89 13.23
N THR A 160 6.05 -0.84 12.15
CA THR A 160 6.51 -1.22 10.81
C THR A 160 7.67 -0.32 10.35
N ALA A 161 7.52 1.00 10.48
CA ALA A 161 8.59 1.95 10.16
C ALA A 161 9.88 1.71 10.96
N ARG A 162 9.77 1.32 12.23
CA ARG A 162 10.91 1.01 13.09
C ARG A 162 11.55 -0.33 12.72
N ALA A 163 10.76 -1.34 12.41
CA ALA A 163 11.23 -2.64 11.94
C ALA A 163 12.01 -2.52 10.63
N ASP A 164 11.53 -1.72 9.68
CA ASP A 164 12.21 -1.46 8.40
C ASP A 164 13.56 -0.74 8.58
N GLN A 165 13.73 -0.05 9.70
CA GLN A 165 15.00 0.56 10.12
C GLN A 165 15.88 -0.38 10.98
N GLY A 166 15.48 -1.64 11.16
CA GLY A 166 16.19 -2.63 12.00
C GLY A 166 16.01 -2.42 13.51
N ARG A 167 15.06 -1.59 13.94
CA ARG A 167 14.79 -1.27 15.35
C ARG A 167 13.70 -2.16 15.94
N ASP A 168 13.94 -3.47 15.91
CA ASP A 168 12.93 -4.48 16.27
C ASP A 168 12.44 -4.39 17.73
N LEU A 169 13.31 -4.01 18.66
CA LEU A 169 12.91 -3.80 20.06
C LEU A 169 11.96 -2.61 20.23
N ASP A 170 12.14 -1.55 19.44
CA ASP A 170 11.24 -0.39 19.49
C ASP A 170 9.92 -0.69 18.78
N ALA A 171 9.96 -1.48 17.69
CA ALA A 171 8.76 -1.99 17.05
C ALA A 171 7.94 -2.87 18.01
N ALA A 172 8.58 -3.80 18.72
CA ALA A 172 7.90 -4.66 19.69
C ALA A 172 7.20 -3.85 20.80
N ARG A 173 7.82 -2.77 21.31
CA ARG A 173 7.21 -1.88 22.31
C ARG A 173 5.96 -1.17 21.79
N ASP A 174 5.96 -0.72 20.54
CA ASP A 174 4.77 -0.12 19.94
C ASP A 174 3.65 -1.13 19.77
N LEU A 175 3.99 -2.36 19.40
CA LEU A 175 3.04 -3.45 19.22
C LEU A 175 2.46 -3.95 20.54
N ASP A 176 3.26 -3.97 21.62
CA ASP A 176 2.76 -4.20 22.98
C ASP A 176 1.67 -3.19 23.33
N ARG A 177 1.94 -1.89 23.10
CA ARG A 177 0.97 -0.82 23.36
C ARG A 177 -0.28 -0.96 22.46
N ALA A 178 -0.11 -1.31 21.20
CA ALA A 178 -1.24 -1.54 20.29
C ALA A 178 -2.12 -2.71 20.78
N LEU A 179 -1.51 -3.77 21.30
CA LEU A 179 -2.20 -4.95 21.83
C LEU A 179 -2.82 -4.71 23.20
N ASP A 180 -2.26 -3.84 24.04
CA ASP A 180 -2.92 -3.39 25.28
C ASP A 180 -4.25 -2.67 24.98
N LEU A 181 -4.29 -1.91 23.89
CA LEU A 181 -5.48 -1.18 23.43
C LEU A 181 -6.43 -2.08 22.63
N GLN A 182 -5.89 -3.02 21.84
CA GLN A 182 -6.63 -3.93 20.98
C GLN A 182 -6.03 -5.35 21.01
N PRO A 183 -6.34 -6.16 22.05
CA PRO A 183 -5.68 -7.46 22.28
C PRO A 183 -5.86 -8.51 21.18
N GLY A 184 -6.84 -8.33 20.29
CA GLY A 184 -7.18 -9.25 19.22
C GLY A 184 -6.64 -8.86 17.84
N SER A 185 -5.78 -7.84 17.74
CA SER A 185 -5.24 -7.41 16.44
C SER A 185 -4.31 -8.48 15.84
N VAL A 186 -4.80 -9.19 14.82
CA VAL A 186 -4.05 -10.22 14.07
C VAL A 186 -2.78 -9.64 13.47
N GLU A 187 -2.86 -8.43 12.93
CA GLU A 187 -1.73 -7.71 12.35
C GLU A 187 -0.67 -7.38 13.42
N ALA A 188 -1.07 -6.83 14.56
CA ALA A 188 -0.12 -6.48 15.61
C ALA A 188 0.56 -7.73 16.20
N LEU A 189 -0.18 -8.82 16.42
CA LEU A 189 0.38 -10.10 16.85
C LEU A 189 1.40 -10.64 15.82
N THR A 190 1.06 -10.58 14.53
CA THR A 190 1.94 -11.06 13.45
C THR A 190 3.23 -10.25 13.36
N LEU A 191 3.13 -8.91 13.40
CA LEU A 191 4.30 -8.03 13.38
C LEU A 191 5.15 -8.20 14.64
N ARG A 192 4.53 -8.45 15.81
CA ARG A 192 5.27 -8.63 17.06
C ARG A 192 5.97 -9.97 17.07
N ALA A 193 5.34 -11.02 16.55
CA ALA A 193 5.99 -12.31 16.31
C ALA A 193 7.23 -12.14 15.41
N SER A 194 7.12 -11.35 14.33
CA SER A 194 8.23 -11.05 13.43
C SER A 194 9.39 -10.32 14.15
N ALA A 195 9.09 -9.28 14.92
CA ALA A 195 10.08 -8.53 15.70
C ALA A 195 10.75 -9.41 16.77
N LEU A 196 9.96 -10.15 17.55
CA LEU A 196 10.45 -11.06 18.59
C LEU A 196 11.31 -12.19 18.00
N ARG A 197 10.97 -12.70 16.82
CA ARG A 197 11.79 -13.68 16.10
C ARG A 197 13.16 -13.08 15.74
N ARG A 198 13.20 -11.85 15.21
CA ARG A 198 14.45 -11.17 14.84
C ARG A 198 15.33 -10.86 16.06
N THR A 199 14.73 -10.67 17.23
CA THR A 199 15.46 -10.49 18.51
C THR A 199 15.76 -11.80 19.24
N GLY A 200 15.41 -12.95 18.68
CA GLY A 200 15.70 -14.28 19.25
C GLY A 200 14.75 -14.75 20.35
N SER A 201 13.67 -14.01 20.63
CA SER A 201 12.64 -14.37 21.62
C SER A 201 11.63 -15.37 21.04
N LEU A 202 12.13 -16.53 20.56
CA LEU A 202 11.37 -17.47 19.73
C LEU A 202 10.11 -18.03 20.39
N ALA A 203 10.14 -18.30 21.70
CA ALA A 203 8.97 -18.82 22.41
C ALA A 203 7.82 -17.80 22.47
N ALA A 204 8.14 -16.52 22.72
CA ALA A 204 7.15 -15.44 22.72
C ALA A 204 6.65 -15.15 21.30
N ALA A 205 7.56 -15.16 20.32
CA ALA A 205 7.21 -15.01 18.91
C ALA A 205 6.22 -16.09 18.46
N ARG A 206 6.46 -17.34 18.85
CA ARG A 206 5.58 -18.47 18.55
C ARG A 206 4.19 -18.27 19.16
N ALA A 207 4.12 -17.87 20.43
CA ALA A 207 2.85 -17.64 21.11
C ALA A 207 2.02 -16.56 20.38
N ASP A 208 2.66 -15.49 19.90
CA ASP A 208 1.99 -14.45 19.14
C ASP A 208 1.51 -14.93 17.76
N ALA A 209 2.35 -15.69 17.04
CA ALA A 209 1.94 -16.27 15.74
C ALA A 209 0.78 -17.25 15.92
N GLU A 210 0.79 -18.10 16.95
CA GLU A 210 -0.31 -19.00 17.27
C GLU A 210 -1.58 -18.23 17.70
N ALA A 211 -1.44 -17.16 18.47
CA ALA A 211 -2.56 -16.30 18.84
C ALA A 211 -3.21 -15.61 17.63
N ALA A 212 -2.40 -15.13 16.68
CA ALA A 212 -2.88 -14.59 15.41
C ALA A 212 -3.64 -15.66 14.61
N LEU A 213 -3.09 -16.87 14.50
CA LEU A 213 -3.70 -17.99 13.76
C LEU A 213 -4.93 -18.59 14.43
N ALA A 214 -5.07 -18.44 15.75
CA ALA A 214 -6.30 -18.81 16.46
C ALA A 214 -7.47 -17.89 16.09
N ARG A 215 -7.18 -16.66 15.66
CA ARG A 215 -8.19 -15.66 15.22
C ARG A 215 -8.45 -15.74 13.72
N ASP A 216 -7.38 -15.81 12.94
CA ASP A 216 -7.44 -15.99 11.50
C ASP A 216 -6.54 -17.18 11.08
N PRO A 217 -7.12 -18.38 10.97
CA PRO A 217 -6.40 -19.58 10.56
C PRO A 217 -5.80 -19.51 9.15
N ALA A 218 -6.21 -18.57 8.30
CA ALA A 218 -5.71 -18.44 6.94
C ALA A 218 -4.73 -17.26 6.79
N HIS A 219 -4.36 -16.59 7.88
CA HIS A 219 -3.51 -15.41 7.83
C HIS A 219 -2.10 -15.75 7.30
N ALA A 220 -1.81 -15.35 6.07
CA ALA A 220 -0.58 -15.71 5.36
C ALA A 220 0.68 -15.25 6.10
N GLY A 221 0.68 -14.00 6.61
CA GLY A 221 1.81 -13.46 7.37
C GLY A 221 2.11 -14.25 8.65
N ALA A 222 1.08 -14.63 9.41
CA ALA A 222 1.27 -15.40 10.64
C ALA A 222 1.71 -16.85 10.36
N LEU A 223 1.24 -17.48 9.28
CA LEU A 223 1.73 -18.79 8.85
C LEU A 223 3.20 -18.74 8.42
N LEU A 224 3.60 -17.67 7.71
CA LEU A 224 4.99 -17.46 7.31
C LEU A 224 5.88 -17.30 8.54
N GLU A 225 5.45 -16.47 9.48
CA GLU A 225 6.18 -16.24 10.73
C GLU A 225 6.27 -17.51 11.57
N LEU A 226 5.18 -18.28 11.73
CA LEU A 226 5.21 -19.55 12.44
C LEU A 226 6.25 -20.50 11.81
N GLY A 227 6.25 -20.67 10.50
CA GLY A 227 7.24 -21.53 9.84
C GLY A 227 8.68 -21.04 10.04
N ASN A 228 8.91 -19.72 9.97
CA ASN A 228 10.22 -19.12 10.24
C ASN A 228 10.69 -19.35 11.68
N ILE A 229 9.78 -19.22 12.66
CA ILE A 229 10.03 -19.44 14.08
C ILE A 229 10.34 -20.91 14.35
N GLU A 230 9.55 -21.84 13.81
CA GLU A 230 9.75 -23.28 13.97
C GLU A 230 11.10 -23.71 13.38
N ARG A 231 11.48 -23.20 12.21
CA ARG A 231 12.80 -23.49 11.61
C ARG A 231 13.94 -23.03 12.54
N LEU A 232 13.85 -21.81 13.07
CA LEU A 232 14.88 -21.27 13.98
C LEU A 232 14.90 -22.00 15.33
N SER A 233 13.79 -22.64 15.71
CA SER A 233 13.67 -23.46 16.91
C SER A 233 14.15 -24.91 16.70
N GLY A 234 14.60 -25.27 15.49
CA GLY A 234 15.06 -26.62 15.14
C GLY A 234 13.93 -27.61 14.80
N ALA A 235 12.68 -27.15 14.70
CA ALA A 235 11.52 -27.96 14.38
C ALA A 235 11.23 -27.93 12.87
N ALA A 236 12.08 -28.60 12.08
CA ALA A 236 12.01 -28.60 10.61
C ALA A 236 10.66 -29.09 10.06
N ASP A 237 10.11 -30.17 10.61
CA ASP A 237 8.81 -30.72 10.18
C ASP A 237 7.66 -29.73 10.42
N SER A 238 7.63 -29.09 11.60
CA SER A 238 6.64 -28.06 11.93
C SER A 238 6.77 -26.84 11.01
N ALA A 239 8.01 -26.44 10.70
CA ALA A 239 8.28 -25.34 9.77
C ALA A 239 7.72 -25.63 8.37
N ARG A 240 8.03 -26.82 7.83
CA ARG A 240 7.50 -27.30 6.55
C ARG A 240 5.97 -27.30 6.56
N ALA A 241 5.36 -27.84 7.61
CA ALA A 241 3.90 -27.90 7.73
C ALA A 241 3.25 -26.51 7.69
N ALA A 242 3.82 -25.53 8.40
CA ALA A 242 3.32 -24.15 8.41
C ALA A 242 3.43 -23.48 7.02
N TRP A 243 4.58 -23.60 6.34
CA TRP A 243 4.74 -23.05 4.99
C TRP A 243 3.87 -23.75 3.94
N MET A 244 3.69 -25.07 4.03
CA MET A 244 2.78 -25.79 3.15
C MET A 244 1.32 -25.38 3.36
N ARG A 245 0.91 -25.14 4.62
CA ARG A 245 -0.42 -24.60 4.93
C ARG A 245 -0.59 -23.20 4.36
N LEU A 246 0.42 -22.34 4.44
CA LEU A 246 0.42 -21.03 3.79
C LEU A 246 0.14 -21.17 2.30
N LEU A 247 0.92 -22.00 1.60
CA LEU A 247 0.78 -22.19 0.16
C LEU A 247 -0.57 -22.79 -0.25
N ALA A 248 -1.25 -23.50 0.65
CA ALA A 248 -2.60 -24.01 0.42
C ALA A 248 -3.69 -22.93 0.52
N VAL A 249 -3.54 -21.94 1.41
CA VAL A 249 -4.55 -20.88 1.62
C VAL A 249 -4.28 -19.61 0.82
N ALA A 250 -3.01 -19.30 0.55
CA ALA A 250 -2.54 -18.14 -0.19
C ALA A 250 -1.36 -18.58 -1.08
N PRO A 251 -1.64 -19.14 -2.28
CA PRO A 251 -0.59 -19.66 -3.16
C PRO A 251 0.25 -18.56 -3.81
N ASP A 252 -0.24 -17.32 -3.87
CA ASP A 252 0.40 -16.22 -4.56
C ASP A 252 0.82 -15.11 -3.59
N GLY A 253 1.64 -14.17 -4.07
CA GLY A 253 2.12 -13.04 -3.27
C GLY A 253 3.50 -13.25 -2.62
N PRO A 254 4.02 -12.21 -1.94
CA PRO A 254 5.38 -12.21 -1.40
C PRO A 254 5.58 -13.24 -0.29
N GLU A 255 4.59 -13.46 0.57
CA GLU A 255 4.68 -14.46 1.64
C GLU A 255 4.75 -15.89 1.08
N ALA A 256 3.98 -16.17 0.02
CA ALA A 256 4.01 -17.44 -0.68
C ALA A 256 5.35 -17.66 -1.40
N ALA A 257 5.92 -16.63 -2.01
CA ALA A 257 7.26 -16.71 -2.59
C ALA A 257 8.31 -17.03 -1.50
N ALA A 258 8.27 -16.32 -0.37
CA ALA A 258 9.17 -16.57 0.76
C ALA A 258 9.03 -17.98 1.34
N ALA A 259 7.80 -18.51 1.44
CA ALA A 259 7.52 -19.87 1.89
C ALA A 259 8.14 -20.93 0.97
N ARG A 260 8.01 -20.77 -0.36
CA ARG A 260 8.66 -21.66 -1.34
C ARG A 260 10.18 -21.65 -1.21
N ASP A 261 10.76 -20.46 -1.09
CA ASP A 261 12.20 -20.28 -0.93
C ASP A 261 12.71 -20.94 0.37
N ASN A 262 11.95 -20.81 1.46
CA ASN A 262 12.24 -21.46 2.73
C ASN A 262 12.20 -22.99 2.62
N LEU A 263 11.17 -23.55 1.97
CA LEU A 263 11.06 -24.98 1.73
C LEU A 263 12.23 -25.52 0.89
N ALA A 264 12.57 -24.83 -0.20
CA ALA A 264 13.69 -25.22 -1.05
C ALA A 264 15.03 -25.25 -0.30
N ARG A 265 15.28 -24.25 0.57
CA ARG A 265 16.48 -24.24 1.43
C ARG A 265 16.48 -25.36 2.46
N LEU A 266 15.32 -25.71 3.02
CA LEU A 266 15.19 -26.79 3.99
C LEU A 266 15.53 -28.14 3.36
N ASP A 267 14.99 -28.42 2.16
CA ASP A 267 15.22 -29.67 1.42
C ASP A 267 16.70 -29.89 1.08
N VAL A 268 17.41 -28.83 0.68
CA VAL A 268 18.85 -28.91 0.39
C VAL A 268 19.67 -29.19 1.65
N GLY A 269 19.27 -28.61 2.79
CA GLY A 269 19.95 -28.81 4.08
C GLY A 269 19.83 -30.24 4.63
N GLU A 270 18.74 -30.94 4.32
CA GLU A 270 18.53 -32.36 4.71
C GLU A 270 19.32 -33.35 3.82
N SER A 271 19.82 -32.89 2.66
CA SER A 271 20.50 -33.74 1.68
C SER A 271 22.04 -33.83 1.82
N ASN A 272 22.62 -33.18 2.83
CA ASN A 272 24.06 -33.20 3.16
C ASN A 272 24.30 -33.86 4.53
#